data_AF-A0A8P4GJD9-F1
#
_entry.id   AF-A0A8P4GJD9-F1
#
_cell.length_a   1.000
_cell.length_b   1.000
_cell.length_c   1.000
_cell.angle_alpha   90.00
_cell.angle_beta   90.00
_cell.angle_gamma   90.00
#
_symmetry.space_group_name_H-M   'P 1'
#
loop_
_entity.id
_entity.type
_entity.pdbx_description
1 polymer ?
#
loop_
_entity_poly.entity_id
_entity_poly.type
_entity_poly.pdbx_seq_one_letter_code
_entity_poly.pdbx_strand_id
1 'polypeptide(L)'
;MEYGRRNKTAFRIQDFGLDMFPSSLTSLYRKGQPDSSTCSSPRRDQLVASSPATVANPPPNAGTLVSTGGWFIDRGRGPEKSNILIDLCEEEPTNTATNVCTSKSKSPELQYPSLKFEDVGGNEETLTEVCKLLIHLRHPEVYQQLGMVPPRGFLLHGPPGCGKTLLAQAVAGELQLPMLKVSAPELVSGVSGESEQKLRELFDLALSSAPCILFIDEIDAITPKREVASKDMERRIVAQLLTCMDDLNSLTVTAQVLVIGATNRPDSLDPALRRAGRFDREICLGIPDEAARLRILKTLCRKLKLPEDFEYQQLARLTPGYVGADLMALCREAAMSAVNRVLEQQTADIINPVPQEESGQNHPQQGELWHLLHLLKNTESLSEEELAGLSILMSDFQASLASVQPSAKREGFATVPDVTWEDVGALQDIREELTMAILAPVRSPEQFRALGLRCGKTLLAKAVANESGLNFISVKGPELLNMYVGESERAVRQVFQRGRSSAPCVIFFDELDALCPRRSGHESGASVRVVNQLLTEMDGLETRRQVFIMAATNRPDIIDPAILRPGRLDKTLYVGLPPPADRHAILLTITKGGSKPQLEQDVCLEEIAFDERCDCFT
;
A
#
# COMPACT_ATOMS: atom_id res chain seq x y z
N MET A 1 45.33 32.44 -45.11
CA MET A 1 45.11 32.83 -43.70
C MET A 1 45.31 31.60 -42.82
N GLU A 2 45.57 31.82 -41.54
CA GLU A 2 46.44 30.98 -40.72
C GLU A 2 45.70 30.41 -39.49
N TYR A 3 46.27 29.37 -38.84
CA TYR A 3 45.78 28.70 -37.62
C TYR A 3 44.40 27.98 -37.71
N GLY A 4 44.25 26.70 -37.38
CA GLY A 4 45.23 25.69 -36.97
C GLY A 4 45.35 25.48 -35.46
N ARG A 5 44.48 24.63 -34.87
CA ARG A 5 44.82 23.84 -33.68
C ARG A 5 43.97 22.56 -33.58
N ARG A 6 44.55 21.44 -34.02
CA ARG A 6 44.17 20.10 -33.57
C ARG A 6 44.82 19.89 -32.19
N ASN A 7 44.07 19.46 -31.19
CA ASN A 7 44.65 18.77 -30.04
C ASN A 7 44.21 17.30 -30.09
N LYS A 8 45.19 16.41 -30.33
CA LYS A 8 45.07 14.99 -30.02
C LYS A 8 45.50 14.79 -28.57
N THR A 9 44.73 14.04 -27.80
CA THR A 9 45.26 13.22 -26.69
C THR A 9 44.51 11.89 -26.70
N ALA A 10 45.23 10.81 -26.40
CA ALA A 10 44.71 9.44 -26.38
C ALA A 10 45.38 8.67 -25.24
N PHE A 11 44.75 7.57 -24.82
CA PHE A 11 45.14 6.71 -23.69
C PHE A 11 44.97 7.36 -22.30
N ARG A 12 44.70 6.60 -21.22
CA ARG A 12 45.08 5.21 -20.96
C ARG A 12 44.06 4.47 -20.09
N ILE A 13 43.84 3.17 -20.33
CA ILE A 13 43.28 2.24 -19.35
C ILE A 13 44.41 1.82 -18.41
N GLN A 14 44.14 1.74 -17.10
CA GLN A 14 45.08 1.10 -16.18
C GLN A 14 44.31 0.35 -15.09
N ASP A 15 44.37 -0.97 -15.14
CA ASP A 15 43.96 -1.84 -14.05
C ASP A 15 44.88 -1.64 -12.84
N PHE A 16 44.32 -1.76 -11.64
CA PHE A 16 45.04 -2.27 -10.48
C PHE A 16 44.11 -3.19 -9.70
N GLY A 17 44.64 -4.34 -9.31
CA GLY A 17 43.88 -5.41 -8.69
C GLY A 17 43.74 -5.29 -7.18
N LEU A 18 43.23 -6.39 -6.61
CA LEU A 18 43.20 -6.69 -5.19
C LEU A 18 44.53 -6.35 -4.49
N ASP A 19 44.47 -5.69 -3.33
CA ASP A 19 45.18 -6.19 -2.15
C ASP A 19 44.65 -5.64 -0.82
N MET A 20 45.00 -6.38 0.24
CA MET A 20 44.39 -6.47 1.56
C MET A 20 44.43 -5.23 2.50
N PHE A 21 43.52 -5.25 3.48
CA PHE A 21 43.61 -4.62 4.82
C PHE A 21 44.96 -4.92 5.53
N PRO A 22 45.46 -4.16 6.55
CA PRO A 22 44.68 -3.82 7.75
C PRO A 22 45.02 -2.55 8.60
N SER A 23 44.18 -2.37 9.65
CA SER A 23 44.50 -1.92 11.03
C SER A 23 45.00 -0.48 11.37
N SER A 24 44.07 0.31 11.93
CA SER A 24 44.05 0.79 13.34
C SER A 24 44.96 1.94 13.87
N LEU A 25 44.34 2.76 14.75
CA LEU A 25 44.88 3.55 15.89
C LEU A 25 45.49 4.96 15.71
N THR A 26 44.68 5.96 16.13
CA THR A 26 44.99 6.97 17.18
C THR A 26 46.16 7.96 17.03
N SER A 27 45.85 9.27 16.92
CA SER A 27 46.07 10.23 18.04
C SER A 27 45.75 11.71 17.69
N LEU A 28 44.98 12.33 18.59
CA LEU A 28 45.15 13.65 19.21
C LEU A 28 46.01 14.72 18.50
N TYR A 29 45.42 15.91 18.28
CA TYR A 29 45.99 17.17 18.81
C TYR A 29 44.90 18.23 19.07
N ARG A 30 45.02 18.98 20.17
CA ARG A 30 44.10 20.02 20.64
C ARG A 30 44.88 21.29 20.99
N LYS A 31 44.54 22.43 20.36
CA LYS A 31 44.76 23.85 20.77
C LYS A 31 44.48 24.73 19.53
N GLY A 32 43.97 25.96 19.62
CA GLY A 32 43.49 26.76 20.75
C GLY A 32 43.17 28.19 20.26
N GLN A 33 42.25 28.90 20.92
CA GLN A 33 41.98 30.33 20.66
C GLN A 33 43.12 31.22 21.19
N PRO A 34 43.12 32.52 20.83
CA PRO A 34 42.79 33.50 21.87
C PRO A 34 41.87 34.67 21.41
N ASP A 35 41.06 35.15 22.37
CA ASP A 35 40.76 36.55 22.78
C ASP A 35 40.44 37.67 21.76
N SER A 36 39.72 38.76 22.09
CA SER A 36 38.62 39.06 23.03
C SER A 36 38.14 40.52 22.78
N SER A 37 37.12 41.00 23.52
CA SER A 37 36.66 42.42 23.61
C SER A 37 35.76 42.95 22.46
N THR A 38 34.78 43.86 22.64
CA THR A 38 34.05 44.38 23.82
C THR A 38 32.77 45.13 23.35
N CYS A 39 31.86 45.45 24.28
CA CYS A 39 30.76 46.43 24.14
C CYS A 39 29.58 46.07 23.20
N SER A 40 28.37 46.63 23.35
CA SER A 40 27.61 47.09 24.54
C SER A 40 26.19 47.47 24.06
N SER A 41 25.14 47.12 24.80
CA SER A 41 23.76 47.56 24.49
C SER A 41 23.58 49.07 24.61
N PRO A 42 22.58 49.64 23.92
CA PRO A 42 21.58 50.40 24.66
C PRO A 42 20.13 50.04 24.33
N ARG A 43 19.25 50.26 25.32
CA ARG A 43 17.79 50.30 25.17
C ARG A 43 17.31 51.73 24.88
N ARG A 44 16.04 51.79 24.44
CA ARG A 44 15.02 52.88 24.51
C ARG A 44 14.88 53.75 23.25
N ASP A 45 13.69 54.24 22.87
CA ASP A 45 12.44 54.43 23.65
C ASP A 45 11.12 54.15 22.88
N GLN A 46 10.00 54.27 23.59
CA GLN A 46 8.61 54.05 23.15
C GLN A 46 7.99 55.25 22.40
N LEU A 47 6.96 54.99 21.58
CA LEU A 47 5.85 55.93 21.35
C LEU A 47 4.50 55.19 21.34
N VAL A 48 3.44 55.88 21.76
CA VAL A 48 2.10 55.35 22.11
C VAL A 48 1.01 56.13 21.36
N ALA A 49 0.02 55.43 20.79
CA ALA A 49 -1.33 55.91 20.39
C ALA A 49 -2.10 54.73 19.74
N SER A 50 -3.10 54.11 20.37
CA SER A 50 -4.53 54.51 20.51
C SER A 50 -5.45 54.10 19.35
N SER A 51 -6.31 53.11 19.59
CA SER A 51 -7.48 52.68 18.78
C SER A 51 -8.66 53.69 18.91
N PRO A 52 -9.88 53.46 18.35
CA PRO A 52 -10.35 52.39 17.45
C PRO A 52 -11.22 52.85 16.23
N ALA A 53 -11.45 51.98 15.23
CA ALA A 53 -12.66 52.02 14.38
C ALA A 53 -12.88 50.72 13.55
N THR A 54 -14.03 50.07 13.81
CA THR A 54 -14.98 49.47 12.85
C THR A 54 -14.49 48.67 11.62
N VAL A 55 -14.73 47.35 11.63
CA VAL A 55 -14.98 46.53 10.42
C VAL A 55 -16.22 45.66 10.67
N ALA A 56 -17.06 45.49 9.65
CA ALA A 56 -18.44 44.98 9.77
C ALA A 56 -18.58 43.45 9.61
N ASN A 57 -19.63 42.89 10.22
CA ASN A 57 -20.07 41.50 10.01
C ASN A 57 -20.89 41.36 8.71
N PRO A 58 -20.81 40.22 8.00
CA PRO A 58 -21.79 39.85 6.98
C PRO A 58 -23.12 39.33 7.62
N PRO A 59 -24.25 39.39 6.89
CA PRO A 59 -25.58 39.09 7.45
C PRO A 59 -25.94 37.58 7.44
N PRO A 60 -26.90 37.15 8.28
CA PRO A 60 -27.45 35.79 8.26
C PRO A 60 -28.52 35.65 7.17
N ASN A 61 -28.48 34.55 6.40
CA ASN A 61 -29.51 34.25 5.40
C ASN A 61 -30.66 33.42 5.96
N ALA A 62 -31.85 33.73 5.44
CA ALA A 62 -33.18 33.30 5.84
C ALA A 62 -33.38 31.80 6.12
N GLY A 63 -34.19 31.50 7.14
CA GLY A 63 -34.73 30.17 7.38
C GLY A 63 -35.82 29.78 6.37
N THR A 64 -35.93 28.49 6.08
CA THR A 64 -37.03 27.92 5.29
C THR A 64 -37.91 27.06 6.20
N LEU A 65 -39.19 27.42 6.31
CA LEU A 65 -40.21 26.63 7.00
C LEU A 65 -40.60 25.42 6.13
N VAL A 66 -40.66 24.23 6.74
CA VAL A 66 -41.29 23.05 6.13
C VAL A 66 -42.62 22.80 6.84
N SER A 67 -43.68 22.64 6.04
CA SER A 67 -45.06 22.56 6.49
C SER A 67 -45.41 21.22 7.12
N THR A 68 -46.31 21.26 8.10
CA THR A 68 -46.98 20.09 8.66
C THR A 68 -47.94 19.45 7.65
N GLY A 69 -47.91 18.13 7.50
CA GLY A 69 -48.81 17.39 6.60
C GLY A 69 -48.68 15.88 6.75
N GLY A 70 -49.05 15.34 7.90
CA GLY A 70 -49.01 13.89 8.15
C GLY A 70 -50.20 13.15 7.56
N TRP A 71 -50.01 11.88 7.22
CA TRP A 71 -51.08 10.90 7.08
C TRP A 71 -50.93 9.84 8.17
N PHE A 72 -51.94 9.73 9.04
CA PHE A 72 -52.03 8.75 10.11
C PHE A 72 -52.58 7.42 9.60
N ILE A 73 -51.97 6.30 9.99
CA ILE A 73 -52.68 5.05 10.31
C ILE A 73 -52.09 4.50 11.63
N ASP A 74 -52.97 4.04 12.52
CA ASP A 74 -52.66 3.61 13.90
C ASP A 74 -52.61 2.07 14.03
N ARG A 75 -51.95 1.60 15.11
CA ARG A 75 -51.96 0.25 15.72
C ARG A 75 -51.14 -0.89 15.10
N GLY A 76 -50.30 -1.49 15.95
CA GLY A 76 -49.79 -2.86 15.83
C GLY A 76 -48.74 -3.18 16.89
N ARG A 77 -49.01 -4.10 17.83
CA ARG A 77 -48.06 -4.53 18.88
C ARG A 77 -47.43 -5.88 18.50
N GLY A 78 -46.14 -5.85 18.17
CA GLY A 78 -45.25 -7.02 17.99
C GLY A 78 -45.33 -7.72 16.62
N PRO A 79 -44.43 -8.70 16.33
CA PRO A 79 -43.25 -9.11 17.09
C PRO A 79 -41.92 -8.72 16.39
N GLU A 80 -40.83 -9.34 16.83
CA GLU A 80 -39.42 -9.11 16.47
C GLU A 80 -39.12 -9.11 14.96
N LYS A 81 -38.09 -8.34 14.56
CA LYS A 81 -37.42 -8.46 13.27
C LYS A 81 -35.91 -8.52 13.46
N SER A 82 -35.35 -9.65 13.05
CA SER A 82 -33.91 -9.91 12.97
C SER A 82 -33.26 -9.11 11.84
N ASN A 83 -32.21 -8.34 12.16
CA ASN A 83 -31.24 -7.92 11.15
C ASN A 83 -30.28 -9.09 10.93
N ILE A 84 -30.35 -9.72 9.75
CA ILE A 84 -29.45 -10.81 9.37
C ILE A 84 -28.11 -10.21 8.97
N LEU A 85 -27.17 -10.20 9.91
CA LEU A 85 -25.75 -10.07 9.64
C LEU A 85 -25.16 -11.47 9.82
N ILE A 86 -24.71 -12.09 8.73
CA ILE A 86 -24.08 -13.42 8.78
C ILE A 86 -22.64 -13.24 9.26
N ASP A 87 -22.43 -13.46 10.55
CA ASP A 87 -21.12 -13.69 11.15
C ASP A 87 -21.01 -15.18 11.51
N LEU A 88 -19.97 -15.85 11.04
CA LEU A 88 -19.83 -17.32 11.12
C LEU A 88 -18.92 -17.71 12.29
N CYS A 89 -19.47 -17.67 13.50
CA CYS A 89 -18.97 -18.39 14.67
C CYS A 89 -20.16 -18.98 15.45
N GLU A 90 -20.13 -20.29 15.68
CA GLU A 90 -21.14 -21.01 16.46
C GLU A 90 -20.81 -20.93 17.96
N GLU A 91 -21.77 -20.49 18.78
CA GLU A 91 -21.74 -20.71 20.24
C GLU A 91 -23.13 -21.13 20.75
N GLU A 92 -23.17 -22.24 21.49
CA GLU A 92 -24.39 -22.80 22.10
C GLU A 92 -24.79 -22.07 23.40
N PRO A 93 -26.09 -21.82 23.67
CA PRO A 93 -26.51 -21.00 24.81
C PRO A 93 -26.84 -21.80 26.08
N THR A 94 -26.39 -21.32 27.25
CA THR A 94 -26.99 -21.73 28.54
C THR A 94 -27.28 -20.55 29.48
N ASN A 95 -28.57 -20.33 29.75
CA ASN A 95 -29.20 -19.83 30.98
C ASN A 95 -28.90 -18.39 31.50
N THR A 96 -29.75 -17.47 31.04
CA THR A 96 -30.61 -16.57 31.86
C THR A 96 -30.15 -16.06 33.25
N ALA A 97 -29.95 -14.74 33.40
CA ALA A 97 -30.47 -13.95 34.53
C ALA A 97 -30.42 -12.40 34.33
N THR A 98 -31.60 -11.77 34.26
CA THR A 98 -31.97 -10.38 34.67
C THR A 98 -31.04 -9.16 34.50
N ASN A 99 -31.61 -8.11 33.87
CA ASN A 99 -31.05 -6.77 33.60
C ASN A 99 -30.60 -5.93 34.81
N VAL A 100 -29.49 -5.20 34.64
CA VAL A 100 -29.34 -3.80 35.11
C VAL A 100 -28.56 -2.99 34.06
N CYS A 101 -29.17 -1.96 33.48
CA CYS A 101 -28.49 -1.06 32.54
C CYS A 101 -27.56 -0.08 33.28
N THR A 102 -26.25 -0.33 33.20
CA THR A 102 -25.22 0.70 33.39
C THR A 102 -24.23 0.64 32.23
N SER A 103 -23.88 1.79 31.66
CA SER A 103 -22.94 1.89 30.54
C SER A 103 -21.49 1.69 31.03
N LYS A 104 -21.15 0.46 31.42
CA LYS A 104 -19.76 0.07 31.64
C LYS A 104 -19.07 -0.08 30.30
N SER A 105 -17.92 0.58 30.14
CA SER A 105 -16.99 0.29 29.07
C SER A 105 -16.62 -1.20 29.11
N LYS A 106 -16.77 -1.92 27.98
CA LYS A 106 -16.27 -3.29 27.88
C LYS A 106 -14.75 -3.27 28.13
N SER A 107 -14.31 -3.99 29.15
CA SER A 107 -12.90 -4.34 29.32
C SER A 107 -12.48 -5.29 28.19
N PRO A 108 -11.23 -5.23 27.70
CA PRO A 108 -10.76 -6.19 26.69
C PRO A 108 -10.80 -7.62 27.26
N GLU A 109 -11.45 -8.53 26.53
CA GLU A 109 -11.59 -9.94 26.90
C GLU A 109 -10.45 -10.77 26.29
N LEU A 110 -10.05 -11.84 27.00
CA LEU A 110 -9.03 -12.79 26.54
C LEU A 110 -9.61 -13.68 25.43
N GLN A 111 -9.04 -13.60 24.23
CA GLN A 111 -9.43 -14.41 23.09
C GLN A 111 -8.48 -15.59 22.91
N TYR A 112 -8.98 -16.72 22.40
CA TYR A 112 -8.17 -17.87 21.98
C TYR A 112 -8.34 -18.10 20.48
N PRO A 113 -7.53 -17.46 19.63
CA PRO A 113 -7.63 -17.64 18.18
C PRO A 113 -7.37 -19.09 17.76
N SER A 114 -8.22 -19.62 16.89
CA SER A 114 -8.09 -20.96 16.30
C SER A 114 -7.30 -20.98 14.99
N LEU A 115 -7.00 -19.81 14.42
CA LEU A 115 -6.22 -19.63 13.19
C LEU A 115 -4.77 -20.08 13.38
N LYS A 116 -4.20 -20.68 12.33
CA LYS A 116 -2.82 -21.19 12.32
C LYS A 116 -2.00 -20.60 11.17
N PHE A 117 -0.71 -20.91 11.13
CA PHE A 117 0.13 -20.52 9.99
C PHE A 117 -0.28 -21.17 8.66
N GLU A 118 -0.98 -22.32 8.67
CA GLU A 118 -1.56 -22.91 7.46
C GLU A 118 -2.67 -22.04 6.82
N ASP A 119 -3.30 -21.16 7.59
CA ASP A 119 -4.31 -20.21 7.11
C ASP A 119 -3.70 -18.90 6.56
N VAL A 120 -2.36 -18.74 6.65
CA VAL A 120 -1.61 -17.57 6.15
C VAL A 120 -0.92 -17.89 4.83
N GLY A 121 -1.63 -17.74 3.71
CA GLY A 121 -1.05 -17.95 2.38
C GLY A 121 0.00 -16.89 1.99
N GLY A 122 1.07 -17.32 1.30
CA GLY A 122 1.95 -16.44 0.50
C GLY A 122 2.94 -15.55 1.27
N ASN A 123 3.15 -15.80 2.57
CA ASN A 123 4.05 -15.00 3.43
C ASN A 123 5.15 -15.87 4.07
N GLU A 124 5.68 -16.89 3.38
CA GLU A 124 6.56 -17.91 3.95
C GLU A 124 7.88 -17.34 4.51
N GLU A 125 8.46 -16.32 3.85
CA GLU A 125 9.66 -15.63 4.34
C GLU A 125 9.36 -14.86 5.63
N THR A 126 8.25 -14.12 5.66
CA THR A 126 7.76 -13.37 6.81
C THR A 126 7.45 -14.30 7.99
N LEU A 127 6.77 -15.43 7.74
CA LEU A 127 6.50 -16.47 8.73
C LEU A 127 7.80 -17.05 9.29
N THR A 128 8.82 -17.25 8.44
CA THR A 128 10.14 -17.73 8.86
C THR A 128 10.85 -16.72 9.77
N GLU A 129 10.75 -15.41 9.49
CA GLU A 129 11.27 -14.37 10.40
C GLU A 129 10.50 -14.34 11.72
N VAL A 130 9.16 -14.34 11.68
CA VAL A 130 8.29 -14.40 12.87
C VAL A 130 8.64 -15.61 13.74
N CYS A 131 8.75 -16.82 13.18
CA CYS A 131 9.11 -18.03 13.92
C CYS A 131 10.46 -17.91 14.65
N LYS A 132 11.46 -17.28 14.02
CA LYS A 132 12.78 -17.04 14.65
C LYS A 132 12.69 -16.09 15.84
N LEU A 133 11.77 -15.12 15.82
CA LEU A 133 11.54 -14.20 16.93
C LEU A 133 10.77 -14.88 18.08
N LEU A 134 9.80 -15.73 17.75
CA LEU A 134 8.93 -16.41 18.72
C LEU A 134 9.61 -17.56 19.48
N ILE A 135 10.75 -18.07 19.02
CA ILE A 135 11.41 -19.26 19.58
C ILE A 135 11.70 -19.15 21.09
N HIS A 136 11.90 -17.93 21.59
CA HIS A 136 12.13 -17.64 23.01
C HIS A 136 10.93 -17.94 23.92
N LEU A 137 9.70 -18.00 23.38
CA LEU A 137 8.49 -18.33 24.14
C LEU A 137 8.39 -19.83 24.43
N ARG A 138 8.93 -20.67 23.53
CA ARG A 138 9.02 -22.13 23.71
C ARG A 138 10.31 -22.56 24.43
N HIS A 139 11.40 -21.82 24.22
CA HIS A 139 12.73 -22.13 24.75
C HIS A 139 13.39 -20.95 25.51
N PRO A 140 12.77 -20.44 26.59
CA PRO A 140 13.33 -19.35 27.39
C PRO A 140 14.66 -19.72 28.07
N GLU A 141 14.89 -21.00 28.36
CA GLU A 141 16.10 -21.53 28.98
C GLU A 141 17.37 -21.25 28.17
N VAL A 142 17.27 -21.24 26.83
CA VAL A 142 18.39 -20.95 25.92
C VAL A 142 18.86 -19.50 26.09
N TYR A 143 17.92 -18.56 26.20
CA TYR A 143 18.21 -17.14 26.40
C TYR A 143 18.80 -16.88 27.79
N GLN A 144 18.26 -17.56 28.82
CA GLN A 144 18.79 -17.48 30.19
C GLN A 144 20.23 -18.00 30.28
N GLN A 145 20.55 -19.15 29.67
CA GLN A 145 21.90 -19.71 29.66
C GLN A 145 22.90 -18.84 28.91
N LEU A 146 22.47 -18.18 27.83
CA LEU A 146 23.30 -17.23 27.07
C LEU A 146 23.37 -15.83 27.70
N GLY A 147 22.64 -15.56 28.79
CA GLY A 147 22.58 -14.25 29.44
C GLY A 147 21.96 -13.15 28.56
N MET A 148 21.14 -13.52 27.57
CA MET A 148 20.53 -12.57 26.64
C MET A 148 19.07 -12.27 27.01
N VAL A 149 18.67 -11.00 26.90
CA VAL A 149 17.26 -10.60 27.04
C VAL A 149 16.51 -11.01 25.77
N PRO A 150 15.39 -11.76 25.86
CA PRO A 150 14.59 -12.12 24.69
C PRO A 150 13.81 -10.91 24.14
N PRO A 151 13.55 -10.86 22.82
CA PRO A 151 12.82 -9.75 22.21
C PRO A 151 11.35 -9.74 22.67
N ARG A 152 10.91 -8.67 23.33
CA ARG A 152 9.56 -8.57 23.93
C ARG A 152 8.46 -8.10 22.97
N GLY A 153 8.82 -7.54 21.82
CA GLY A 153 7.83 -7.14 20.83
C GLY A 153 8.39 -6.86 19.44
N PHE A 154 7.48 -6.87 18.46
CA PHE A 154 7.75 -6.50 17.08
C PHE A 154 6.58 -5.72 16.47
N LEU A 155 6.89 -4.90 15.46
CA LEU A 155 5.93 -4.08 14.74
C LEU A 155 5.64 -4.70 13.37
N LEU A 156 4.38 -5.06 13.13
CA LEU A 156 3.86 -5.40 11.80
C LEU A 156 3.52 -4.12 11.05
N HIS A 157 4.11 -3.90 9.88
CA HIS A 157 3.79 -2.75 9.03
C HIS A 157 3.59 -3.14 7.56
N GLY A 158 2.81 -2.35 6.84
CA GLY A 158 2.49 -2.62 5.43
C GLY A 158 1.15 -2.02 5.02
N PRO A 159 0.75 -2.14 3.75
CA PRO A 159 -0.55 -1.66 3.27
C PRO A 159 -1.72 -2.27 4.06
N PRO A 160 -2.89 -1.60 4.12
CA PRO A 160 -4.10 -2.21 4.65
C PRO A 160 -4.50 -3.42 3.79
N GLY A 161 -5.22 -4.38 4.39
CA GLY A 161 -5.67 -5.59 3.69
C GLY A 161 -4.60 -6.66 3.43
N CYS A 162 -3.31 -6.42 3.73
CA CYS A 162 -2.23 -7.43 3.62
C CYS A 162 -2.22 -8.50 4.74
N GLY A 163 -3.21 -8.51 5.64
CA GLY A 163 -3.36 -9.58 6.64
C GLY A 163 -2.57 -9.42 7.94
N LYS A 164 -2.14 -8.21 8.33
CA LYS A 164 -1.40 -7.96 9.60
C LYS A 164 -2.12 -8.52 10.84
N THR A 165 -3.41 -8.22 10.99
CA THR A 165 -4.25 -8.72 12.10
C THR A 165 -4.42 -10.24 12.05
N LEU A 166 -4.55 -10.82 10.84
CA LEU A 166 -4.68 -12.26 10.60
C LEU A 166 -3.38 -12.99 10.99
N LEU A 167 -2.22 -12.46 10.61
CA LEU A 167 -0.91 -12.99 11.01
C LEU A 167 -0.74 -12.99 12.54
N ALA A 168 -1.13 -11.91 13.22
CA ALA A 168 -1.06 -11.86 14.68
C ALA A 168 -1.99 -12.87 15.37
N GLN A 169 -3.19 -13.10 14.83
CA GLN A 169 -4.09 -14.16 15.30
C GLN A 169 -3.53 -15.56 15.02
N ALA A 170 -2.92 -15.78 13.86
CA ALA A 170 -2.26 -17.04 13.50
C ALA A 170 -1.06 -17.36 14.42
N VAL A 171 -0.27 -16.35 14.81
CA VAL A 171 0.79 -16.49 15.82
C VAL A 171 0.23 -16.98 17.16
N ALA A 172 -0.92 -16.45 17.58
CA ALA A 172 -1.55 -16.84 18.84
C ALA A 172 -2.11 -18.27 18.82
N GLY A 173 -2.80 -18.65 17.75
CA GLY A 173 -3.34 -20.01 17.60
C GLY A 173 -2.28 -21.09 17.40
N GLU A 174 -1.20 -20.80 16.65
CA GLU A 174 -0.07 -21.72 16.49
C GLU A 174 0.68 -21.95 17.82
N LEU A 175 0.83 -20.90 18.63
CA LEU A 175 1.41 -21.02 19.97
C LEU A 175 0.43 -21.54 21.03
N GLN A 176 -0.87 -21.57 20.73
CA GLN A 176 -1.96 -21.88 21.66
C GLN A 176 -1.95 -20.97 22.90
N LEU A 177 -1.67 -19.68 22.70
CA LEU A 177 -1.60 -18.67 23.74
C LEU A 177 -2.83 -17.75 23.72
N PRO A 178 -3.33 -17.29 24.88
CA PRO A 178 -4.36 -16.27 24.93
C PRO A 178 -3.87 -14.96 24.31
N MET A 179 -4.78 -14.29 23.60
CA MET A 179 -4.56 -13.04 22.89
C MET A 179 -5.44 -11.94 23.47
N LEU A 180 -4.83 -10.86 23.95
CA LEU A 180 -5.51 -9.59 24.24
C LEU A 180 -5.43 -8.73 22.98
N LYS A 181 -6.56 -8.63 22.27
CA LYS A 181 -6.68 -7.82 21.04
C LYS A 181 -7.38 -6.50 21.36
N VAL A 182 -6.74 -5.38 21.06
CA VAL A 182 -7.29 -4.02 21.24
C VAL A 182 -6.98 -3.15 20.03
N SER A 183 -7.97 -2.36 19.60
CA SER A 183 -7.75 -1.34 18.57
C SER A 183 -7.28 -0.05 19.23
N ALA A 184 -6.15 0.52 18.82
CA ALA A 184 -5.59 1.70 19.47
C ALA A 184 -6.55 2.92 19.55
N PRO A 185 -7.39 3.23 18.54
CA PRO A 185 -8.45 4.23 18.66
C PRO A 185 -9.39 4.06 19.86
N GLU A 186 -9.66 2.83 20.32
CA GLU A 186 -10.55 2.54 21.46
C GLU A 186 -9.96 2.95 22.82
N LEU A 187 -8.63 3.07 22.89
CA LEU A 187 -7.91 3.55 24.08
C LEU A 187 -8.02 5.06 24.26
N VAL A 188 -8.33 5.82 23.20
CA VAL A 188 -8.48 7.27 23.25
C VAL A 188 -9.86 7.63 23.80
N SER A 189 -9.90 8.46 24.83
CA SER A 189 -11.14 9.05 25.35
C SER A 189 -11.05 10.57 25.39
N GLY A 190 -12.20 11.23 25.52
CA GLY A 190 -12.27 12.69 25.65
C GLY A 190 -11.86 13.22 27.03
N VAL A 191 -11.60 12.35 28.01
CA VAL A 191 -11.29 12.71 29.40
C VAL A 191 -9.80 12.56 29.66
N SER A 192 -9.14 13.65 30.02
CA SER A 192 -7.70 13.67 30.33
C SER A 192 -7.36 12.71 31.48
N GLY A 193 -6.40 11.79 31.25
CA GLY A 193 -5.91 10.83 32.24
C GLY A 193 -6.57 9.44 32.15
N GLU A 194 -7.76 9.34 31.57
CA GLU A 194 -8.48 8.07 31.42
C GLU A 194 -7.83 7.18 30.35
N SER A 195 -7.34 7.75 29.25
CA SER A 195 -6.62 7.00 28.21
C SER A 195 -5.31 6.40 28.75
N GLU A 196 -4.56 7.16 29.55
CA GLU A 196 -3.36 6.67 30.23
C GLU A 196 -3.64 5.67 31.35
N GLN A 197 -4.84 5.70 31.95
CA GLN A 197 -5.28 4.69 32.91
C GLN A 197 -5.66 3.39 32.20
N LYS A 198 -6.50 3.44 31.15
CA LYS A 198 -6.88 2.30 30.32
C LYS A 198 -5.67 1.56 29.76
N LEU A 199 -4.63 2.30 29.34
CA LEU A 199 -3.39 1.70 28.84
C LEU A 199 -2.63 0.94 29.94
N ARG A 200 -2.57 1.47 31.17
CA ARG A 200 -1.98 0.76 32.32
C ARG A 200 -2.77 -0.51 32.67
N GLU A 201 -4.09 -0.39 32.83
CA GLU A 201 -4.98 -1.52 33.12
C GLU A 201 -4.87 -2.64 32.08
N LEU A 202 -4.67 -2.31 30.81
CA LEU A 202 -4.44 -3.25 29.71
C LEU A 202 -3.09 -3.99 29.83
N PHE A 203 -2.01 -3.31 30.22
CA PHE A 203 -0.71 -3.96 30.46
C PHE A 203 -0.70 -4.79 31.75
N ASP A 204 -1.39 -4.34 32.81
CA ASP A 204 -1.59 -5.09 34.05
C ASP A 204 -2.42 -6.37 33.80
N LEU A 205 -3.44 -6.30 32.93
CA LEU A 205 -4.20 -7.46 32.48
C LEU A 205 -3.34 -8.43 31.67
N ALA A 206 -2.47 -7.94 30.78
CA ALA A 206 -1.53 -8.79 30.05
C ALA A 206 -0.53 -9.49 31.00
N LEU A 207 0.01 -8.76 31.99
CA LEU A 207 0.93 -9.32 32.98
C LEU A 207 0.28 -10.38 33.86
N SER A 208 -0.96 -10.17 34.30
CA SER A 208 -1.72 -11.17 35.08
C SER A 208 -2.20 -12.37 34.25
N SER A 209 -2.24 -12.24 32.92
CA SER A 209 -2.65 -13.30 31.99
C SER A 209 -1.47 -14.05 31.35
N ALA A 210 -0.23 -13.77 31.75
CA ALA A 210 0.96 -14.37 31.14
C ALA A 210 1.04 -15.90 31.36
N PRO A 211 1.44 -16.71 30.36
CA PRO A 211 1.93 -16.32 29.04
C PRO A 211 0.81 -15.87 28.09
N CYS A 212 0.96 -14.71 27.46
CA CYS A 212 -0.05 -14.16 26.54
C CYS A 212 0.55 -13.27 25.44
N ILE A 213 -0.24 -13.00 24.42
CA ILE A 213 0.08 -12.06 23.34
C ILE A 213 -0.81 -10.83 23.49
N LEU A 214 -0.19 -9.65 23.59
CA LEU A 214 -0.87 -8.37 23.52
C LEU A 214 -0.75 -7.84 22.08
N PHE A 215 -1.89 -7.68 21.40
CA PHE A 215 -1.96 -7.14 20.05
C PHE A 215 -2.67 -5.80 20.03
N ILE A 216 -1.96 -4.77 19.54
CA ILE A 216 -2.44 -3.40 19.41
C ILE A 216 -2.53 -3.07 17.92
N ASP A 217 -3.76 -3.02 17.38
CA ASP A 217 -3.99 -2.63 15.99
C ASP A 217 -4.03 -1.09 15.83
N GLU A 218 -3.74 -0.60 14.62
CA GLU A 218 -3.71 0.83 14.27
C GLU A 218 -2.91 1.72 15.25
N ILE A 219 -1.76 1.25 15.74
CA ILE A 219 -0.97 1.90 16.80
C ILE A 219 -0.55 3.35 16.46
N ASP A 220 -0.50 3.73 15.18
CA ASP A 220 -0.26 5.10 14.73
C ASP A 220 -1.37 6.10 15.09
N ALA A 221 -2.59 5.63 15.44
CA ALA A 221 -3.66 6.48 15.96
C ALA A 221 -3.33 7.09 17.34
N ILE A 222 -2.62 6.35 18.20
CA ILE A 222 -2.23 6.80 19.55
C ILE A 222 -0.78 7.25 19.67
N THR A 223 0.05 6.99 18.64
CA THR A 223 1.49 7.28 18.68
C THR A 223 2.03 8.18 17.57
N PRO A 224 1.41 9.35 17.31
CA PRO A 224 1.98 10.33 16.38
C PRO A 224 3.33 10.85 16.87
N LYS A 225 4.24 11.16 15.94
CA LYS A 225 5.47 11.93 16.19
C LYS A 225 5.20 13.16 17.07
N ARG A 226 5.97 13.33 18.14
CA ARG A 226 5.81 14.41 19.16
C ARG A 226 5.76 15.84 18.59
N GLU A 227 6.43 16.05 17.46
CA GLU A 227 6.47 17.31 16.70
C GLU A 227 5.16 17.60 15.97
N VAL A 228 4.43 16.56 15.56
CA VAL A 228 3.16 16.62 14.80
C VAL A 228 1.95 16.44 15.72
N ALA A 229 2.14 15.82 16.90
CA ALA A 229 1.11 15.65 17.92
C ALA A 229 0.52 17.02 18.31
N SER A 230 -0.73 17.24 17.95
CA SER A 230 -1.42 18.54 18.09
C SER A 230 -1.98 18.75 19.49
N LYS A 231 -2.07 17.69 20.30
CA LYS A 231 -2.63 17.72 21.66
C LYS A 231 -1.63 17.16 22.66
N ASP A 232 -1.48 17.83 23.80
CA ASP A 232 -0.64 17.30 24.90
C ASP A 232 -1.17 15.99 25.51
N MET A 233 -2.44 15.64 25.23
CA MET A 233 -3.02 14.33 25.52
C MET A 233 -2.35 13.21 24.73
N GLU A 234 -2.13 13.39 23.42
CA GLU A 234 -1.48 12.40 22.55
C GLU A 234 -0.05 12.12 23.04
N ARG A 235 0.69 13.19 23.38
CA ARG A 235 2.05 13.10 23.93
C ARG A 235 2.12 12.31 25.24
N ARG A 236 1.11 12.42 26.10
CA ARG A 236 1.02 11.65 27.35
C ARG A 236 0.70 10.18 27.10
N ILE A 237 -0.19 9.86 26.17
CA ILE A 237 -0.49 8.47 25.79
C ILE A 237 0.78 7.79 25.23
N VAL A 238 1.55 8.46 24.37
CA VAL A 238 2.85 7.96 23.91
C VAL A 238 3.81 7.73 25.07
N ALA A 239 3.97 8.70 25.97
CA ALA A 239 4.85 8.56 27.12
C ALA A 239 4.44 7.38 28.01
N GLN A 240 3.14 7.19 28.26
CA GLN A 240 2.63 6.08 29.06
C GLN A 240 2.88 4.72 28.40
N LEU A 241 2.67 4.60 27.08
CA LEU A 241 2.98 3.37 26.34
C LEU A 241 4.46 3.03 26.38
N LEU A 242 5.35 4.02 26.26
CA LEU A 242 6.79 3.83 26.37
C LEU A 242 7.18 3.32 27.76
N THR A 243 6.62 3.90 28.82
CA THR A 243 6.85 3.44 30.21
C THR A 243 6.38 2.00 30.38
N CYS A 244 5.15 1.66 29.98
CA CYS A 244 4.63 0.29 30.10
C CYS A 244 5.48 -0.73 29.32
N MET A 245 5.98 -0.37 28.13
CA MET A 245 6.91 -1.22 27.39
C MET A 245 8.27 -1.37 28.10
N ASP A 246 8.83 -0.30 28.67
CA ASP A 246 10.09 -0.38 29.42
C ASP A 246 9.93 -1.23 30.70
N ASP A 247 8.81 -1.08 31.40
CA ASP A 247 8.48 -1.85 32.60
C ASP A 247 8.45 -3.36 32.32
N LEU A 248 7.87 -3.80 31.18
CA LEU A 248 7.89 -5.21 30.76
C LEU A 248 9.30 -5.81 30.63
N ASN A 249 10.32 -5.01 30.33
CA ASN A 249 11.72 -5.46 30.24
C ASN A 249 12.43 -5.48 31.59
N SER A 250 11.99 -4.64 32.54
CA SER A 250 12.54 -4.58 33.90
C SER A 250 12.16 -5.79 34.75
N LEU A 251 11.06 -6.45 34.39
CA LEU A 251 10.55 -7.64 35.06
C LEU A 251 11.43 -8.87 34.81
N THR A 252 11.43 -9.77 35.78
CA THR A 252 12.14 -11.05 35.68
C THR A 252 11.65 -11.86 34.48
N VAL A 253 12.53 -12.72 33.93
CA VAL A 253 12.32 -13.49 32.68
C VAL A 253 11.01 -14.33 32.68
N THR A 254 10.42 -14.59 33.84
CA THR A 254 9.15 -15.29 34.08
C THR A 254 7.93 -14.62 33.42
N ALA A 255 7.88 -13.30 33.28
CA ALA A 255 6.75 -12.63 32.62
C ALA A 255 6.84 -12.83 31.10
N GLN A 256 6.06 -13.77 30.56
CA GLN A 256 6.04 -14.11 29.12
C GLN A 256 4.91 -13.37 28.38
N VAL A 257 5.02 -12.04 28.31
CA VAL A 257 4.15 -11.20 27.47
C VAL A 257 4.89 -10.87 26.18
N LEU A 258 4.27 -11.14 25.03
CA LEU A 258 4.72 -10.70 23.71
C LEU A 258 3.83 -9.54 23.24
N VAL A 259 4.41 -8.40 22.87
CA VAL A 259 3.67 -7.25 22.33
C VAL A 259 3.82 -7.15 20.82
N ILE A 260 2.71 -7.25 20.09
CA ILE A 260 2.65 -7.09 18.64
C ILE A 260 1.89 -5.80 18.33
N GLY A 261 2.57 -4.80 17.76
CA GLY A 261 1.91 -3.61 17.22
C GLY A 261 1.63 -3.76 15.73
N ALA A 262 0.50 -3.26 15.23
CA ALA A 262 0.24 -3.16 13.79
C ALA A 262 0.03 -1.71 13.35
N THR A 263 0.59 -1.33 12.18
CA THR A 263 0.43 -0.01 11.58
C THR A 263 0.32 -0.06 10.06
N ASN A 264 -0.39 0.89 9.47
CA ASN A 264 -0.35 1.15 8.03
C ASN A 264 0.75 2.18 7.66
N ARG A 265 1.28 2.91 8.65
CA ARG A 265 2.11 4.11 8.44
C ARG A 265 3.25 4.20 9.48
N PRO A 266 4.30 3.36 9.36
CA PRO A 266 5.41 3.35 10.32
C PRO A 266 6.18 4.70 10.38
N ASP A 267 6.08 5.53 9.35
CA ASP A 267 6.61 6.90 9.34
C ASP A 267 5.87 7.89 10.26
N SER A 268 4.63 7.61 10.67
CA SER A 268 3.90 8.45 11.63
C SER A 268 4.35 8.22 13.07
N LEU A 269 4.90 7.03 13.36
CA LEU A 269 5.21 6.55 14.70
C LEU A 269 6.38 7.32 15.33
N ASP A 270 6.28 7.58 16.63
CA ASP A 270 7.39 8.07 17.45
C ASP A 270 8.62 7.12 17.30
N PRO A 271 9.77 7.61 16.81
CA PRO A 271 10.99 6.81 16.70
C PRO A 271 11.48 6.20 18.02
N ALA A 272 11.01 6.68 19.18
CA ALA A 272 11.31 6.07 20.47
C ALA A 272 10.70 4.67 20.65
N LEU A 273 9.61 4.33 19.96
CA LEU A 273 8.99 2.99 20.00
C LEU A 273 9.83 1.93 19.28
N ARG A 274 10.63 2.34 18.30
CA ARG A 274 11.46 1.49 17.41
C ARG A 274 12.88 1.29 17.91
N ARG A 275 13.10 1.43 19.21
CA ARG A 275 14.41 1.28 19.86
C ARG A 275 14.50 -0.09 20.53
N ALA A 276 15.71 -0.61 20.65
CA ALA A 276 16.02 -1.84 21.37
C ALA A 276 15.41 -1.85 22.79
N GLY A 277 14.79 -2.97 23.16
CA GLY A 277 13.91 -3.12 24.32
C GLY A 277 12.42 -2.85 24.04
N ARG A 278 11.99 -2.53 22.82
CA ARG A 278 10.57 -2.20 22.55
C ARG A 278 10.06 -2.96 21.32
N PHE A 279 9.79 -2.27 20.21
CA PHE A 279 9.63 -2.93 18.92
C PHE A 279 11.00 -3.07 18.28
N ASP A 280 11.72 -4.11 18.69
CA ASP A 280 13.11 -4.38 18.28
C ASP A 280 13.23 -4.82 16.83
N ARG A 281 12.10 -5.21 16.24
CA ARG A 281 11.96 -5.71 14.88
C ARG A 281 10.75 -5.09 14.22
N GLU A 282 10.94 -4.68 12.98
CA GLU A 282 9.89 -4.22 12.07
C GLU A 282 9.74 -5.29 10.98
N ILE A 283 8.54 -5.81 10.80
CA ILE A 283 8.22 -6.87 9.85
C ILE A 283 7.29 -6.27 8.80
N CYS A 284 7.77 -6.26 7.55
CA CYS A 284 7.02 -5.70 6.43
C CYS A 284 6.14 -6.77 5.78
N LEU A 285 4.82 -6.57 5.81
CA LEU A 285 3.86 -7.30 4.96
C LEU A 285 3.63 -6.46 3.71
N GLY A 286 4.34 -6.81 2.63
CA GLY A 286 4.26 -6.14 1.34
C GLY A 286 2.99 -6.46 0.54
N ILE A 287 2.98 -6.02 -0.72
CA ILE A 287 1.96 -6.43 -1.70
C ILE A 287 2.37 -7.79 -2.28
N PRO A 288 1.48 -8.81 -2.31
CA PRO A 288 1.85 -10.15 -2.75
C PRO A 288 2.14 -10.22 -4.26
N ASP A 289 3.19 -10.95 -4.63
CA ASP A 289 3.55 -11.30 -6.00
C ASP A 289 2.60 -12.37 -6.60
N GLU A 290 2.79 -12.76 -7.87
CA GLU A 290 1.93 -13.78 -8.51
C GLU A 290 1.94 -15.11 -7.73
N ALA A 291 3.10 -15.52 -7.23
CA ALA A 291 3.26 -16.77 -6.48
C ALA A 291 2.55 -16.71 -5.11
N ALA A 292 2.69 -15.61 -4.36
CA ALA A 292 1.99 -15.39 -3.11
C ALA A 292 0.47 -15.27 -3.33
N ARG A 293 0.01 -14.53 -4.35
CA ARG A 293 -1.43 -14.46 -4.69
C ARG A 293 -2.02 -15.82 -5.02
N LEU A 294 -1.30 -16.67 -5.77
CA LEU A 294 -1.71 -18.05 -6.04
C LEU A 294 -1.88 -18.86 -4.74
N ARG A 295 -0.95 -18.73 -3.78
CA ARG A 295 -1.04 -19.42 -2.48
C ARG A 295 -2.19 -18.87 -1.63
N ILE A 296 -2.36 -17.55 -1.56
CA ILE A 296 -3.48 -16.90 -0.87
C ILE A 296 -4.82 -17.38 -1.45
N LEU A 297 -4.96 -17.41 -2.78
CA LEU A 297 -6.16 -17.91 -3.46
C LEU A 297 -6.45 -19.38 -3.09
N LYS A 298 -5.44 -20.26 -3.08
CA LYS A 298 -5.61 -21.66 -2.65
C LYS A 298 -6.07 -21.76 -1.19
N THR A 299 -5.55 -20.95 -0.29
CA THR A 299 -5.97 -20.95 1.13
C THR A 299 -7.40 -20.41 1.29
N LEU A 300 -7.75 -19.30 0.63
CA LEU A 300 -9.10 -18.71 0.66
C LEU A 300 -10.16 -19.65 0.04
N CYS A 301 -9.82 -20.32 -1.05
CA CYS A 301 -10.73 -21.23 -1.76
C CYS A 301 -10.85 -22.62 -1.12
N ARG A 302 -10.08 -22.93 -0.07
CA ARG A 302 -10.07 -24.26 0.62
C ARG A 302 -11.47 -24.72 1.09
N LYS A 303 -12.39 -23.78 1.34
CA LYS A 303 -13.78 -24.04 1.78
C LYS A 303 -14.83 -23.84 0.66
N LEU A 304 -14.43 -23.46 -0.55
CA LEU A 304 -15.34 -23.19 -1.66
C LEU A 304 -15.47 -24.42 -2.58
N LYS A 305 -16.67 -24.64 -3.12
CA LYS A 305 -16.88 -25.63 -4.19
C LYS A 305 -16.37 -25.07 -5.52
N LEU A 306 -15.26 -25.60 -6.01
CA LEU A 306 -14.65 -25.28 -7.30
C LEU A 306 -14.54 -26.55 -8.16
N PRO A 307 -14.49 -26.43 -9.50
CA PRO A 307 -14.11 -27.52 -10.40
C PRO A 307 -12.74 -28.12 -10.03
N GLU A 308 -12.54 -29.42 -10.26
CA GLU A 308 -11.28 -30.11 -9.96
C GLU A 308 -10.10 -29.58 -10.81
N ASP A 309 -10.40 -29.06 -11.99
CA ASP A 309 -9.48 -28.49 -12.98
C ASP A 309 -9.27 -26.96 -12.83
N PHE A 310 -9.71 -26.35 -11.72
CA PHE A 310 -9.66 -24.90 -11.56
C PHE A 310 -8.25 -24.28 -11.61
N GLU A 311 -7.99 -23.45 -12.63
CA GLU A 311 -6.70 -22.81 -12.86
C GLU A 311 -6.41 -21.60 -11.95
N TYR A 312 -6.01 -21.86 -10.70
CA TYR A 312 -5.56 -20.82 -9.75
C TYR A 312 -4.49 -19.87 -10.31
N GLN A 313 -3.62 -20.36 -11.21
CA GLN A 313 -2.55 -19.54 -11.80
C GLN A 313 -3.10 -18.50 -12.79
N GLN A 314 -4.16 -18.82 -13.54
CA GLN A 314 -4.83 -17.85 -14.41
C GLN A 314 -5.41 -16.71 -13.57
N LEU A 315 -6.10 -17.03 -12.46
CA LEU A 315 -6.68 -16.03 -11.57
C LEU A 315 -5.62 -15.16 -10.86
N ALA A 316 -4.47 -15.74 -10.49
CA ALA A 316 -3.35 -14.99 -9.90
C ALA A 316 -2.73 -13.96 -10.87
N ARG A 317 -2.73 -14.26 -12.17
CA ARG A 317 -2.28 -13.32 -13.24
C ARG A 317 -3.29 -12.20 -13.47
N LEU A 318 -4.59 -12.50 -13.41
CA LEU A 318 -5.67 -11.51 -13.59
C LEU A 318 -5.87 -10.57 -12.39
N THR A 319 -5.12 -10.76 -11.30
CA THR A 319 -5.26 -9.99 -10.03
C THR A 319 -4.01 -9.17 -9.64
N PRO A 320 -3.34 -8.44 -10.56
CA PRO A 320 -2.15 -7.67 -10.21
C PRO A 320 -2.47 -6.58 -9.18
N GLY A 321 -1.67 -6.52 -8.11
CA GLY A 321 -1.85 -5.54 -7.03
C GLY A 321 -3.01 -5.83 -6.06
N TYR A 322 -3.72 -6.95 -6.18
CA TYR A 322 -4.70 -7.37 -5.18
C TYR A 322 -3.98 -7.79 -3.89
N VAL A 323 -4.44 -7.30 -2.74
CA VAL A 323 -4.00 -7.78 -1.41
C VAL A 323 -4.95 -8.87 -0.89
N GLY A 324 -4.62 -9.53 0.23
CA GLY A 324 -5.42 -10.62 0.79
C GLY A 324 -6.91 -10.28 1.01
N ALA A 325 -7.20 -9.06 1.47
CA ALA A 325 -8.58 -8.57 1.61
C ALA A 325 -9.30 -8.39 0.26
N ASP A 326 -8.60 -7.95 -0.80
CA ASP A 326 -9.19 -7.83 -2.14
C ASP A 326 -9.48 -9.21 -2.74
N LEU A 327 -8.56 -10.16 -2.58
CA LEU A 327 -8.75 -11.55 -3.04
C LEU A 327 -9.90 -12.23 -2.30
N MET A 328 -10.06 -11.96 -1.00
CA MET A 328 -11.21 -12.43 -0.22
C MET A 328 -12.53 -11.80 -0.70
N ALA A 329 -12.54 -10.50 -1.00
CA ALA A 329 -13.70 -9.83 -1.59
C ALA A 329 -14.04 -10.40 -2.97
N LEU A 330 -13.04 -10.66 -3.83
CA LEU A 330 -13.21 -11.29 -5.14
C LEU A 330 -13.79 -12.70 -5.04
N CYS A 331 -13.32 -13.52 -4.09
CA CYS A 331 -13.89 -14.84 -3.84
C CYS A 331 -15.35 -14.77 -3.37
N ARG A 332 -15.71 -13.77 -2.55
CA ARG A 332 -17.08 -13.55 -2.07
C ARG A 332 -18.01 -13.08 -3.19
N GLU A 333 -17.53 -12.19 -4.05
CA GLU A 333 -18.29 -11.69 -5.20
C GLU A 333 -18.49 -12.77 -6.27
N ALA A 334 -17.47 -13.60 -6.52
CA ALA A 334 -17.56 -14.76 -7.41
C ALA A 334 -18.56 -15.81 -6.86
N ALA A 335 -18.56 -16.04 -5.55
CA ALA A 335 -19.56 -16.89 -4.90
C ALA A 335 -20.99 -16.32 -5.05
N MET A 336 -21.17 -15.00 -4.88
CA MET A 336 -22.47 -14.35 -5.09
C MET A 336 -22.92 -14.41 -6.56
N SER A 337 -21.99 -14.24 -7.50
CA SER A 337 -22.24 -14.38 -8.94
C SER A 337 -22.66 -15.81 -9.30
N ALA A 338 -22.02 -16.82 -8.70
CA ALA A 338 -22.42 -18.22 -8.87
C ALA A 338 -23.82 -18.51 -8.29
N VAL A 339 -24.17 -17.92 -7.14
CA VAL A 339 -25.54 -18.00 -6.58
C VAL A 339 -26.54 -17.34 -7.52
N ASN A 340 -26.27 -16.14 -8.02
CA ASN A 340 -27.17 -15.44 -8.94
C ASN A 340 -27.40 -16.25 -10.23
N ARG A 341 -26.35 -16.79 -10.85
CA ARG A 341 -26.48 -17.68 -12.03
C ARG A 341 -27.43 -18.86 -11.78
N VAL A 342 -27.34 -19.47 -10.60
CA VAL A 342 -28.14 -20.66 -10.25
C VAL A 342 -29.60 -20.28 -10.05
N LEU A 343 -29.86 -19.16 -9.39
CA LEU A 343 -31.22 -18.61 -9.25
C LEU A 343 -31.79 -18.20 -10.62
N GLU A 344 -30.98 -17.62 -11.50
CA GLU A 344 -31.33 -17.30 -12.89
C GLU A 344 -31.67 -18.54 -13.72
N GLN A 345 -30.90 -19.63 -13.59
CA GLN A 345 -31.21 -20.90 -14.26
C GLN A 345 -32.56 -21.46 -13.82
N GLN A 346 -32.88 -21.45 -12.52
CA GLN A 346 -34.20 -21.83 -12.04
C GLN A 346 -35.32 -20.92 -12.55
N THR A 347 -35.05 -19.61 -12.78
CA THR A 347 -36.06 -18.73 -13.42
C THR A 347 -36.39 -19.17 -14.84
N ALA A 348 -35.40 -19.63 -15.61
CA ALA A 348 -35.59 -20.02 -17.02
C ALA A 348 -36.45 -21.29 -17.16
N ASP A 349 -36.32 -22.23 -16.23
CA ASP A 349 -37.14 -23.44 -16.19
C ASP A 349 -38.59 -23.15 -15.74
N ILE A 350 -38.79 -22.20 -14.81
CA ILE A 350 -40.12 -21.78 -14.32
C ILE A 350 -40.89 -20.95 -15.36
N ILE A 351 -40.22 -20.22 -16.25
CA ILE A 351 -40.87 -19.39 -17.28
C ILE A 351 -41.48 -20.23 -18.43
N ASN A 352 -41.12 -21.51 -18.56
CA ASN A 352 -41.57 -22.40 -19.64
C ASN A 352 -42.80 -23.28 -19.33
N PRO A 353 -43.86 -22.77 -18.66
CA PRO A 353 -45.20 -23.28 -18.97
C PRO A 353 -46.31 -22.21 -18.97
N VAL A 354 -46.15 -21.07 -19.66
CA VAL A 354 -47.27 -20.15 -19.95
C VAL A 354 -47.32 -19.79 -21.45
N PRO A 355 -48.32 -20.27 -22.21
CA PRO A 355 -48.60 -19.77 -23.55
C PRO A 355 -48.94 -18.29 -23.49
N GLN A 356 -48.39 -17.51 -24.41
CA GLN A 356 -48.61 -16.06 -24.48
C GLN A 356 -50.09 -15.75 -24.78
N GLU A 357 -50.82 -15.20 -23.81
CA GLU A 357 -52.03 -14.41 -24.06
C GLU A 357 -51.76 -12.93 -23.77
N GLU A 358 -52.32 -12.08 -24.62
CA GLU A 358 -51.89 -10.70 -24.81
C GLU A 358 -52.40 -9.76 -23.70
N SER A 359 -51.49 -9.05 -23.02
CA SER A 359 -51.78 -7.68 -22.59
C SER A 359 -50.50 -6.85 -22.47
N GLY A 360 -50.38 -5.83 -23.32
CA GLY A 360 -49.19 -4.99 -23.37
C GLY A 360 -49.21 -3.86 -22.34
N GLN A 361 -48.19 -3.82 -21.48
CA GLN A 361 -47.56 -2.57 -21.01
C GLN A 361 -46.17 -2.87 -20.43
N ASN A 362 -45.14 -2.27 -21.02
CA ASN A 362 -43.75 -2.60 -20.74
C ASN A 362 -43.24 -1.98 -19.42
N HIS A 363 -42.86 -2.83 -18.46
CA HIS A 363 -41.84 -2.49 -17.47
C HIS A 363 -40.91 -3.69 -17.21
N PRO A 364 -39.72 -3.76 -17.85
CA PRO A 364 -38.80 -4.90 -17.66
C PRO A 364 -38.33 -5.06 -16.21
N GLN A 365 -38.28 -3.98 -15.43
CA GLN A 365 -37.91 -3.98 -14.01
C GLN A 365 -38.93 -4.67 -13.08
N GLN A 366 -40.16 -4.92 -13.54
CA GLN A 366 -41.17 -5.59 -12.70
C GLN A 366 -41.02 -7.12 -12.67
N GLY A 367 -40.42 -7.73 -13.70
CA GLY A 367 -40.23 -9.18 -13.76
C GLY A 367 -39.23 -9.69 -12.72
N GLU A 368 -38.02 -9.12 -12.70
CA GLU A 368 -36.93 -9.50 -11.80
C GLU A 368 -37.31 -9.33 -10.32
N LEU A 369 -37.84 -8.15 -9.95
CA LEU A 369 -38.26 -7.87 -8.57
C LEU A 369 -39.39 -8.79 -8.11
N TRP A 370 -40.38 -9.06 -8.97
CA TRP A 370 -41.48 -9.96 -8.63
C TRP A 370 -40.97 -11.40 -8.46
N HIS A 371 -40.02 -11.84 -9.29
CA HIS A 371 -39.40 -13.16 -9.18
C HIS A 371 -38.57 -13.31 -7.89
N LEU A 372 -37.73 -12.32 -7.56
CA LEU A 372 -36.97 -12.33 -6.30
C LEU A 372 -37.91 -12.35 -5.08
N LEU A 373 -39.03 -11.63 -5.13
CA LEU A 373 -40.07 -11.67 -4.08
C LEU A 373 -40.84 -12.99 -4.04
N HIS A 374 -40.92 -13.74 -5.12
CA HIS A 374 -41.47 -15.11 -5.13
C HIS A 374 -40.47 -16.09 -4.51
N LEU A 375 -39.20 -16.01 -4.90
CA LEU A 375 -38.13 -16.87 -4.39
C LEU A 375 -37.86 -16.64 -2.89
N LEU A 376 -38.02 -15.40 -2.39
CA LEU A 376 -37.99 -15.07 -0.96
C LEU A 376 -39.24 -15.53 -0.16
N LYS A 377 -40.33 -15.90 -0.84
CA LYS A 377 -41.56 -16.43 -0.20
C LYS A 377 -41.64 -17.95 -0.24
N ASN A 378 -41.01 -18.57 -1.22
CA ASN A 378 -40.91 -20.02 -1.31
C ASN A 378 -39.97 -20.54 -0.21
N THR A 379 -40.44 -21.54 0.53
CA THR A 379 -39.71 -22.16 1.64
C THR A 379 -39.20 -23.56 1.29
N GLU A 380 -39.30 -23.96 0.03
CA GLU A 380 -38.81 -25.25 -0.46
C GLU A 380 -37.29 -25.19 -0.62
N SER A 381 -36.59 -26.14 0.00
CA SER A 381 -35.14 -26.27 -0.09
C SER A 381 -34.75 -27.02 -1.36
N LEU A 382 -33.65 -26.57 -2.00
CA LEU A 382 -33.02 -27.26 -3.13
C LEU A 382 -32.70 -28.72 -2.78
N SER A 383 -32.85 -29.61 -3.76
CA SER A 383 -32.53 -31.03 -3.62
C SER A 383 -31.01 -31.29 -3.58
N GLU A 384 -30.59 -32.42 -3.02
CA GLU A 384 -29.17 -32.78 -2.96
C GLU A 384 -28.51 -32.90 -4.35
N GLU A 385 -29.29 -33.30 -5.38
CA GLU A 385 -28.82 -33.40 -6.77
C GLU A 385 -28.57 -32.02 -7.39
N GLU A 386 -29.48 -31.06 -7.19
CA GLU A 386 -29.28 -29.65 -7.59
C GLU A 386 -28.09 -29.03 -6.85
N LEU A 387 -27.95 -29.30 -5.54
CA LEU A 387 -26.85 -28.82 -4.71
C LEU A 387 -25.49 -29.46 -5.04
N ALA A 388 -25.48 -30.63 -5.68
CA ALA A 388 -24.27 -31.33 -6.11
C ALA A 388 -23.62 -30.69 -7.35
N GLY A 389 -24.42 -30.16 -8.27
CA GLY A 389 -23.93 -29.42 -9.45
C GLY A 389 -23.34 -28.04 -9.15
N LEU A 390 -23.56 -27.50 -7.95
CA LEU A 390 -23.13 -26.15 -7.57
C LEU A 390 -21.61 -26.05 -7.40
N SER A 391 -20.98 -25.32 -8.33
CA SER A 391 -19.59 -24.88 -8.23
C SER A 391 -19.45 -23.43 -8.71
N ILE A 392 -18.42 -22.74 -8.20
CA ILE A 392 -18.04 -21.40 -8.65
C ILE A 392 -17.08 -21.58 -9.84
N LEU A 393 -17.43 -21.00 -10.99
CA LEU A 393 -16.68 -21.15 -12.24
C LEU A 393 -15.71 -19.98 -12.45
N MET A 394 -14.71 -20.17 -13.31
CA MET A 394 -13.77 -19.10 -13.68
C MET A 394 -14.49 -17.88 -14.30
N SER A 395 -15.63 -18.09 -14.98
CA SER A 395 -16.49 -17.00 -15.48
C SER A 395 -16.99 -16.06 -14.37
N ASP A 396 -17.23 -16.59 -13.18
CA ASP A 396 -17.81 -15.85 -12.05
C ASP A 396 -16.75 -14.92 -11.45
N PHE A 397 -15.51 -15.42 -11.35
CA PHE A 397 -14.35 -14.60 -11.04
C PHE A 397 -14.11 -13.53 -12.12
N GLN A 398 -14.18 -13.88 -13.41
CA GLN A 398 -13.99 -12.93 -14.51
C GLN A 398 -15.03 -11.80 -14.50
N ALA A 399 -16.30 -12.09 -14.23
CA ALA A 399 -17.33 -11.07 -14.03
C ALA A 399 -17.03 -10.18 -12.80
N SER A 400 -16.62 -10.80 -11.69
CA SER A 400 -16.32 -10.11 -10.42
C SER A 400 -15.09 -9.20 -10.47
N LEU A 401 -14.13 -9.45 -11.37
CA LEU A 401 -12.95 -8.57 -11.56
C LEU A 401 -13.32 -7.15 -12.02
N ALA A 402 -14.52 -6.94 -12.59
CA ALA A 402 -14.99 -5.64 -13.01
C ALA A 402 -15.56 -4.79 -11.85
N SER A 403 -16.14 -5.43 -10.81
CA SER A 403 -16.70 -4.75 -9.64
C SER A 403 -15.68 -4.55 -8.52
N VAL A 404 -14.77 -5.51 -8.32
CA VAL A 404 -13.76 -5.46 -7.25
C VAL A 404 -12.54 -4.64 -7.69
N GLN A 405 -12.33 -3.47 -7.08
CA GLN A 405 -11.10 -2.68 -7.29
C GLN A 405 -10.02 -3.02 -6.26
N PRO A 406 -8.77 -3.30 -6.67
CA PRO A 406 -7.68 -3.58 -5.74
C PRO A 406 -7.37 -2.37 -4.84
N SER A 407 -7.15 -2.63 -3.56
CA SER A 407 -6.79 -1.64 -2.56
C SER A 407 -5.48 -0.93 -2.90
N ALA A 408 -4.54 -1.61 -3.59
CA ALA A 408 -3.32 -0.99 -4.09
C ALA A 408 -3.60 0.15 -5.09
N LYS A 409 -4.54 -0.02 -6.05
CA LYS A 409 -4.93 1.07 -6.97
C LYS A 409 -5.64 2.20 -6.21
N ARG A 410 -6.50 1.88 -5.23
CA ARG A 410 -7.23 2.88 -4.41
C ARG A 410 -6.32 3.76 -3.55
N GLU A 411 -5.25 3.21 -2.98
CA GLU A 411 -4.31 3.98 -2.15
C GLU A 411 -3.07 4.52 -2.91
N GLY A 412 -2.96 4.26 -4.22
CA GLY A 412 -1.84 4.71 -5.05
C GLY A 412 -0.53 3.97 -4.75
N PHE A 413 -0.62 2.67 -4.47
CA PHE A 413 0.52 1.76 -4.40
C PHE A 413 0.87 1.20 -5.78
N ALA A 414 2.03 0.55 -5.82
CA ALA A 414 2.52 -0.12 -7.01
C ALA A 414 1.56 -1.24 -7.45
N THR A 415 1.32 -1.34 -8.75
CA THR A 415 0.70 -2.51 -9.36
C THR A 415 1.49 -2.90 -10.60
N VAL A 416 1.53 -4.18 -10.97
CA VAL A 416 2.08 -4.58 -12.27
C VAL A 416 1.19 -3.94 -13.35
N PRO A 417 1.74 -3.15 -14.29
CA PRO A 417 0.94 -2.40 -15.23
C PRO A 417 0.48 -3.27 -16.39
N ASP A 418 -0.75 -3.06 -16.86
CA ASP A 418 -1.42 -3.94 -17.84
C ASP A 418 -0.89 -3.81 -19.29
N VAL A 419 0.16 -3.00 -19.53
CA VAL A 419 0.73 -2.70 -20.87
C VAL A 419 1.80 -3.72 -21.22
N THR A 420 1.71 -4.36 -22.39
CA THR A 420 2.71 -5.32 -22.88
C THR A 420 3.62 -4.70 -23.94
N TRP A 421 4.66 -5.43 -24.37
CA TRP A 421 5.45 -5.03 -25.54
C TRP A 421 4.68 -5.08 -26.86
N GLU A 422 3.58 -5.83 -26.96
CA GLU A 422 2.72 -5.82 -28.14
C GLU A 422 1.92 -4.51 -28.27
N ASP A 423 1.74 -3.80 -27.15
CA ASP A 423 1.09 -2.48 -27.09
C ASP A 423 2.06 -1.31 -27.33
N VAL A 424 3.37 -1.58 -27.46
CA VAL A 424 4.42 -0.58 -27.70
C VAL A 424 5.07 -0.82 -29.06
N GLY A 425 4.61 -0.07 -30.07
CA GLY A 425 5.19 -0.11 -31.41
C GLY A 425 6.58 0.54 -31.46
N ALA A 426 7.47 -0.04 -32.28
CA ALA A 426 8.88 0.33 -32.46
C ALA A 426 9.78 0.12 -31.23
N LEU A 427 10.91 0.85 -31.14
CA LEU A 427 11.74 1.00 -29.94
C LEU A 427 12.57 -0.22 -29.51
N GLN A 428 12.84 -1.15 -30.42
CA GLN A 428 13.55 -2.41 -30.13
C GLN A 428 14.89 -2.18 -29.39
N ASP A 429 15.65 -1.15 -29.77
CA ASP A 429 16.92 -0.79 -29.12
C ASP A 429 16.72 -0.38 -27.64
N ILE A 430 15.65 0.35 -27.28
CA ILE A 430 15.39 0.65 -25.86
C ILE A 430 14.88 -0.57 -25.12
N ARG A 431 14.09 -1.43 -25.79
CA ARG A 431 13.59 -2.66 -25.17
C ARG A 431 14.76 -3.47 -24.67
N GLU A 432 15.73 -3.75 -25.55
CA GLU A 432 16.95 -4.46 -25.18
C GLU A 432 17.72 -3.70 -24.08
N GLU A 433 17.85 -2.37 -24.17
CA GLU A 433 18.48 -1.57 -23.13
C GLU A 433 17.80 -1.66 -21.75
N LEU A 434 16.48 -1.51 -21.66
CA LEU A 434 15.76 -1.42 -20.39
C LEU A 434 15.49 -2.80 -19.79
N THR A 435 15.27 -3.80 -20.64
CA THR A 435 15.32 -5.20 -20.24
C THR A 435 16.71 -5.55 -19.70
N MET A 436 17.79 -4.99 -20.27
CA MET A 436 19.11 -5.08 -19.63
C MET A 436 19.19 -4.25 -18.34
N ALA A 437 18.80 -2.98 -18.33
CA ALA A 437 19.00 -2.08 -17.19
C ALA A 437 18.15 -2.38 -15.94
N ILE A 438 16.98 -3.04 -16.10
CA ILE A 438 16.12 -3.47 -14.99
C ILE A 438 16.17 -4.99 -14.84
N LEU A 439 15.82 -5.72 -15.90
CA LEU A 439 15.51 -7.15 -15.82
C LEU A 439 16.76 -8.00 -15.55
N ALA A 440 17.93 -7.57 -16.01
CA ALA A 440 19.18 -8.31 -15.79
C ALA A 440 19.86 -8.05 -14.43
N PRO A 441 19.84 -6.86 -13.80
CA PRO A 441 20.14 -6.71 -12.38
C PRO A 441 19.23 -7.55 -11.46
N VAL A 442 17.95 -7.70 -11.82
CA VAL A 442 17.01 -8.57 -11.09
C VAL A 442 17.38 -10.06 -11.25
N ARG A 443 17.77 -10.50 -12.47
CA ARG A 443 18.08 -11.91 -12.76
C ARG A 443 19.53 -12.33 -12.51
N SER A 444 20.51 -11.43 -12.55
CA SER A 444 21.96 -11.72 -12.52
C SER A 444 22.82 -10.47 -12.17
N PRO A 445 23.11 -10.21 -10.88
CA PRO A 445 23.69 -8.94 -10.42
C PRO A 445 25.15 -8.61 -10.85
N GLU A 446 25.92 -9.54 -11.42
CA GLU A 446 27.39 -9.39 -11.53
C GLU A 446 27.93 -8.74 -12.82
N GLN A 447 27.11 -8.45 -13.84
CA GLN A 447 27.61 -8.27 -15.22
C GLN A 447 27.43 -6.89 -15.87
N PHE A 448 27.09 -5.81 -15.14
CA PHE A 448 26.55 -4.60 -15.77
C PHE A 448 27.52 -3.48 -16.17
N ARG A 449 27.60 -3.18 -17.49
CA ARG A 449 28.17 -1.92 -18.02
C ARG A 449 27.64 -1.49 -19.41
N ALA A 450 26.91 -0.36 -19.42
CA ALA A 450 26.78 0.65 -20.50
C ALA A 450 25.72 0.56 -21.65
N LEU A 451 25.24 1.77 -22.06
CA LEU A 451 24.65 2.19 -23.37
C LEU A 451 23.18 1.87 -23.74
N GLY A 452 22.63 2.57 -24.76
CA GLY A 452 21.17 2.83 -24.91
C GLY A 452 20.53 3.59 -26.11
N LEU A 453 19.25 4.01 -25.91
CA LEU A 453 18.31 4.88 -26.71
C LEU A 453 17.36 4.14 -27.73
N ARG A 454 16.20 4.63 -28.25
CA ARG A 454 15.37 5.89 -28.15
C ARG A 454 13.81 5.63 -28.24
N CYS A 455 12.92 6.42 -27.57
CA CYS A 455 11.49 6.77 -27.92
C CYS A 455 10.12 6.18 -27.36
N GLY A 456 9.85 6.00 -26.06
CA GLY A 456 8.46 5.68 -25.61
C GLY A 456 8.03 6.05 -24.17
N LYS A 457 8.75 7.02 -23.56
CA LYS A 457 8.94 7.26 -22.12
C LYS A 457 7.95 6.58 -21.14
N THR A 458 6.71 7.03 -21.03
CA THR A 458 5.77 6.55 -19.98
C THR A 458 5.12 5.20 -20.30
N LEU A 459 4.86 4.88 -21.56
CA LEU A 459 4.32 3.57 -21.97
C LEU A 459 5.40 2.48 -21.93
N LEU A 460 6.59 2.83 -22.41
CA LEU A 460 7.80 2.03 -22.34
C LEU A 460 8.14 1.61 -20.89
N ALA A 461 8.15 2.54 -19.95
CA ALA A 461 8.43 2.24 -18.54
C ALA A 461 7.42 1.25 -17.95
N LYS A 462 6.15 1.31 -18.38
CA LYS A 462 5.13 0.33 -18.03
C LYS A 462 5.38 -1.03 -18.67
N ALA A 463 5.62 -1.08 -19.98
CA ALA A 463 5.88 -2.33 -20.70
C ALA A 463 7.10 -3.10 -20.14
N VAL A 464 8.19 -2.41 -19.82
CA VAL A 464 9.37 -3.03 -19.17
C VAL A 464 8.99 -3.58 -17.80
N ALA A 465 8.27 -2.81 -16.98
CA ALA A 465 7.87 -3.28 -15.64
C ALA A 465 6.95 -4.51 -15.72
N ASN A 466 6.05 -4.59 -16.70
CA ASN A 466 5.20 -5.76 -16.93
C ASN A 466 6.00 -6.99 -17.37
N GLU A 467 6.86 -6.88 -18.40
CA GLU A 467 7.73 -7.99 -18.84
C GLU A 467 8.67 -8.47 -17.71
N SER A 468 9.07 -7.56 -16.83
CA SER A 468 9.89 -7.85 -15.65
C SER A 468 9.11 -8.50 -14.50
N GLY A 469 7.77 -8.50 -14.53
CA GLY A 469 6.91 -8.90 -13.41
C GLY A 469 7.02 -7.97 -12.19
N LEU A 470 7.47 -6.73 -12.40
CA LEU A 470 7.78 -5.79 -11.32
C LEU A 470 6.59 -4.88 -10.99
N ASN A 471 6.47 -4.60 -9.70
CA ASN A 471 5.51 -3.63 -9.20
C ASN A 471 5.86 -2.22 -9.69
N PHE A 472 4.92 -1.51 -10.35
CA PHE A 472 5.17 -0.19 -10.94
C PHE A 472 4.44 0.93 -10.17
N ILE A 473 5.19 1.92 -9.67
CA ILE A 473 4.65 3.16 -9.10
C ILE A 473 4.84 4.28 -10.12
N SER A 474 3.74 4.77 -10.70
CA SER A 474 3.76 6.02 -11.48
C SER A 474 3.48 7.20 -10.56
N VAL A 475 4.30 8.24 -10.64
CA VAL A 475 4.07 9.52 -9.95
C VAL A 475 4.32 10.66 -10.93
N LYS A 476 3.38 11.59 -11.09
CA LYS A 476 3.65 12.80 -11.89
C LYS A 476 4.27 13.88 -11.02
N GLY A 477 5.24 14.60 -11.55
CA GLY A 477 5.94 15.68 -10.87
C GLY A 477 4.99 16.68 -10.17
N PRO A 478 3.98 17.23 -10.88
CA PRO A 478 3.01 18.14 -10.28
C PRO A 478 2.18 17.57 -9.13
N GLU A 479 1.93 16.25 -9.09
CA GLU A 479 1.09 15.60 -8.05
C GLU A 479 1.76 15.60 -6.66
N LEU A 480 3.08 15.76 -6.59
CA LEU A 480 3.83 15.88 -5.33
C LEU A 480 4.03 17.33 -4.87
N LEU A 481 3.54 18.33 -5.61
CA LEU A 481 3.74 19.76 -5.30
C LEU A 481 2.51 20.36 -4.60
N ASN A 482 2.52 20.37 -3.26
CA ASN A 482 1.54 21.12 -2.47
C ASN A 482 2.07 22.50 -2.04
N MET A 483 1.16 23.47 -1.87
CA MET A 483 1.47 24.81 -1.34
C MET A 483 1.75 24.81 0.17
N TYR A 484 1.34 23.77 0.89
CA TYR A 484 1.54 23.63 2.33
C TYR A 484 2.98 23.17 2.64
N VAL A 485 3.64 23.91 3.54
CA VAL A 485 5.04 23.69 3.90
C VAL A 485 5.23 22.29 4.51
N GLY A 486 6.11 21.49 3.91
CA GLY A 486 6.46 20.15 4.38
C GLY A 486 5.58 19.01 3.84
N GLU A 487 4.45 19.29 3.20
CA GLU A 487 3.60 18.23 2.62
C GLU A 487 4.29 17.56 1.43
N SER A 488 4.86 18.34 0.52
CA SER A 488 5.60 17.84 -0.65
C SER A 488 6.80 16.97 -0.26
N GLU A 489 7.50 17.34 0.82
CA GLU A 489 8.62 16.57 1.39
C GLU A 489 8.12 15.22 1.95
N ARG A 490 6.98 15.22 2.65
CA ARG A 490 6.32 14.01 3.16
C ARG A 490 5.82 13.13 2.02
N ALA A 491 5.27 13.71 0.96
CA ALA A 491 4.76 12.97 -0.20
C ALA A 491 5.89 12.23 -0.92
N VAL A 492 7.05 12.88 -1.11
CA VAL A 492 8.28 12.20 -1.60
C VAL A 492 8.65 11.01 -0.71
N ARG A 493 8.77 11.19 0.61
CA ARG A 493 9.08 10.08 1.54
C ARG A 493 8.09 8.92 1.41
N GLN A 494 6.80 9.23 1.29
CA GLN A 494 5.74 8.23 1.14
C GLN A 494 5.87 7.46 -0.19
N VAL A 495 6.24 8.09 -1.30
CA VAL A 495 6.52 7.39 -2.58
C VAL A 495 7.65 6.37 -2.43
N PHE A 496 8.78 6.77 -1.84
CA PHE A 496 9.91 5.85 -1.63
C PHE A 496 9.59 4.75 -0.60
N GLN A 497 8.78 5.04 0.42
CA GLN A 497 8.27 4.04 1.36
C GLN A 497 7.32 3.05 0.68
N ARG A 498 6.40 3.52 -0.18
CA ARG A 498 5.53 2.63 -0.98
C ARG A 498 6.35 1.74 -1.90
N GLY A 499 7.39 2.27 -2.54
CA GLY A 499 8.34 1.48 -3.33
C GLY A 499 9.02 0.39 -2.51
N ARG A 500 9.57 0.75 -1.35
CA ARG A 500 10.18 -0.21 -0.40
C ARG A 500 9.20 -1.31 0.03
N SER A 501 7.95 -0.98 0.33
CA SER A 501 6.90 -1.94 0.71
C SER A 501 6.36 -2.79 -0.47
N SER A 502 6.69 -2.41 -1.70
CA SER A 502 6.27 -3.11 -2.93
C SER A 502 7.45 -3.77 -3.65
N ALA A 503 8.62 -3.87 -3.02
CA ALA A 503 9.81 -4.45 -3.63
C ALA A 503 9.57 -5.95 -3.99
N PRO A 504 10.01 -6.42 -5.17
CA PRO A 504 10.79 -5.69 -6.17
C PRO A 504 9.93 -4.74 -7.03
N CYS A 505 10.36 -3.49 -7.19
CA CYS A 505 9.56 -2.45 -7.85
C CYS A 505 10.36 -1.43 -8.69
N VAL A 506 9.64 -0.75 -9.58
CA VAL A 506 10.09 0.41 -10.35
C VAL A 506 9.28 1.64 -9.90
N ILE A 507 9.96 2.69 -9.45
CA ILE A 507 9.39 4.02 -9.18
C ILE A 507 9.63 4.89 -10.41
N PHE A 508 8.57 5.27 -11.12
CA PHE A 508 8.62 6.11 -12.32
C PHE A 508 8.09 7.52 -12.01
N PHE A 509 9.00 8.50 -12.09
CA PHE A 509 8.65 9.92 -12.01
C PHE A 509 8.41 10.49 -13.42
N ASP A 510 7.15 10.75 -13.77
CA ASP A 510 6.83 11.53 -14.96
C ASP A 510 6.98 13.04 -14.67
N GLU A 511 7.29 13.86 -15.67
CA GLU A 511 7.49 15.31 -15.53
C GLU A 511 8.44 15.70 -14.37
N LEU A 512 9.57 15.01 -14.23
CA LEU A 512 10.54 15.24 -13.12
C LEU A 512 11.02 16.70 -13.04
N ASP A 513 11.02 17.42 -14.16
CA ASP A 513 11.38 18.83 -14.24
C ASP A 513 10.43 19.75 -13.45
N ALA A 514 9.19 19.33 -13.15
CA ALA A 514 8.31 20.05 -12.22
C ALA A 514 8.80 19.97 -10.77
N LEU A 515 9.30 18.81 -10.34
CA LEU A 515 9.79 18.60 -8.97
C LEU A 515 11.18 19.16 -8.73
N CYS A 516 12.01 19.19 -9.77
CA CYS A 516 13.46 19.34 -9.64
C CYS A 516 14.08 20.38 -10.58
N PRO A 517 13.57 21.63 -10.57
CA PRO A 517 14.17 22.73 -11.32
C PRO A 517 15.60 23.03 -10.83
N ARG A 518 16.42 23.58 -11.73
CA ARG A 518 17.75 24.10 -11.41
C ARG A 518 17.64 25.22 -10.39
N ARG A 519 18.31 25.02 -9.25
CA ARG A 519 18.47 26.00 -8.15
C ARG A 519 18.86 27.39 -8.67
N SER A 520 17.87 28.23 -8.91
CA SER A 520 18.03 29.62 -9.29
C SER A 520 17.85 30.51 -8.06
N GLY A 521 18.52 31.67 -8.01
CA GLY A 521 18.56 32.54 -6.82
C GLY A 521 17.22 33.19 -6.41
N HIS A 522 16.13 32.91 -7.13
CA HIS A 522 14.80 33.50 -6.91
C HIS A 522 13.70 32.47 -6.60
N GLU A 523 14.02 31.19 -6.47
CA GLU A 523 13.00 30.17 -6.18
C GLU A 523 12.49 30.17 -4.74
N SER A 524 11.20 29.81 -4.61
CA SER A 524 10.58 29.56 -3.31
C SER A 524 11.33 28.44 -2.58
N GLY A 525 11.67 28.64 -1.31
CA GLY A 525 12.41 27.66 -0.50
C GLY A 525 11.73 26.29 -0.34
N ALA A 526 10.48 26.13 -0.81
CA ALA A 526 9.81 24.84 -0.92
C ALA A 526 10.41 23.90 -1.98
N SER A 527 10.72 24.39 -3.20
CA SER A 527 11.26 23.54 -4.28
C SER A 527 12.61 22.93 -3.88
N VAL A 528 13.51 23.78 -3.35
CA VAL A 528 14.84 23.39 -2.88
C VAL A 528 14.79 22.32 -1.78
N ARG A 529 13.78 22.35 -0.89
CA ARG A 529 13.59 21.32 0.14
C ARG A 529 13.12 20.00 -0.44
N VAL A 530 12.17 20.03 -1.39
CA VAL A 530 11.69 18.83 -2.11
C VAL A 530 12.83 18.16 -2.86
N VAL A 531 13.67 18.92 -3.57
CA VAL A 531 14.88 18.41 -4.23
C VAL A 531 15.83 17.77 -3.23
N ASN A 532 16.17 18.44 -2.13
CA ASN A 532 17.07 17.87 -1.12
C ASN A 532 16.48 16.59 -0.48
N GLN A 533 15.16 16.52 -0.28
CA GLN A 533 14.50 15.32 0.22
C GLN A 533 14.55 14.17 -0.79
N LEU A 534 14.32 14.45 -2.07
CA LEU A 534 14.44 13.46 -3.15
C LEU A 534 15.86 12.88 -3.19
N LEU A 535 16.88 13.73 -3.20
CA LEU A 535 18.28 13.30 -3.17
C LEU A 535 18.59 12.41 -1.95
N THR A 536 18.04 12.74 -0.78
CA THR A 536 18.22 11.95 0.45
C THR A 536 17.57 10.56 0.35
N GLU A 537 16.39 10.44 -0.27
CA GLU A 537 15.75 9.15 -0.49
C GLU A 537 16.49 8.30 -1.54
N MET A 538 17.01 8.93 -2.59
CA MET A 538 17.81 8.26 -3.64
C MET A 538 19.12 7.71 -3.08
N ASP A 539 19.90 8.52 -2.35
CA ASP A 539 21.14 8.08 -1.69
C ASP A 539 20.87 6.92 -0.71
N GLY A 540 19.67 6.88 -0.09
CA GLY A 540 19.26 5.79 0.78
C GLY A 540 18.93 4.46 0.07
N LEU A 541 18.69 4.46 -1.24
CA LEU A 541 18.35 3.25 -2.01
C LEU A 541 19.57 2.43 -2.46
N GLU A 542 20.76 3.01 -2.56
CA GLU A 542 21.99 2.29 -2.96
C GLU A 542 22.26 1.03 -2.12
N THR A 543 21.79 1.02 -0.87
CA THR A 543 21.93 -0.12 0.06
C THR A 543 20.96 -1.29 -0.21
N ARG A 544 19.96 -1.15 -1.10
CA ARG A 544 18.82 -2.09 -1.20
C ARG A 544 18.54 -2.51 -2.64
N ARG A 545 18.95 -3.74 -2.97
CA ARG A 545 19.14 -4.28 -4.33
C ARG A 545 17.88 -4.56 -5.19
N GLN A 546 16.70 -4.04 -4.84
CA GLN A 546 15.43 -4.42 -5.50
C GLN A 546 14.44 -3.26 -5.74
N VAL A 547 14.88 -2.01 -5.64
CA VAL A 547 14.04 -0.83 -5.98
C VAL A 547 14.76 -0.03 -7.06
N PHE A 548 14.13 0.08 -8.23
CA PHE A 548 14.65 0.82 -9.38
C PHE A 548 13.97 2.18 -9.48
N ILE A 549 14.71 3.20 -9.90
CA ILE A 549 14.17 4.54 -10.17
C ILE A 549 14.24 4.79 -11.66
N MET A 550 13.14 5.28 -12.21
CA MET A 550 13.05 5.82 -13.56
C MET A 550 12.48 7.23 -13.50
N ALA A 551 12.89 8.06 -14.45
CA ALA A 551 12.29 9.39 -14.60
C ALA A 551 12.16 9.77 -16.07
N ALA A 552 11.04 10.42 -16.39
CA ALA A 552 10.81 11.07 -17.65
C ALA A 552 10.78 12.59 -17.46
N THR A 553 11.28 13.28 -18.47
CA THR A 553 11.19 14.73 -18.60
C THR A 553 11.15 15.08 -20.09
N ASN A 554 10.58 16.24 -20.41
CA ASN A 554 10.71 16.85 -21.73
C ASN A 554 11.77 17.98 -21.74
N ARG A 555 12.30 18.37 -20.57
CA ARG A 555 13.21 19.49 -20.36
C ARG A 555 14.41 19.11 -19.49
N PRO A 556 15.32 18.23 -19.97
CA PRO A 556 16.52 17.86 -19.22
C PRO A 556 17.47 19.05 -18.99
N ASP A 557 17.30 20.14 -19.74
CA ASP A 557 18.04 21.40 -19.57
C ASP A 557 17.71 22.13 -18.27
N ILE A 558 16.53 21.93 -17.66
CA ILE A 558 16.15 22.60 -16.41
C ILE A 558 16.25 21.73 -15.15
N ILE A 559 16.73 20.49 -15.25
CA ILE A 559 16.90 19.61 -14.08
C ILE A 559 18.14 20.00 -13.26
N ASP A 560 18.05 19.90 -11.92
CA ASP A 560 19.18 20.05 -10.99
C ASP A 560 20.29 19.01 -11.32
N PRO A 561 21.52 19.44 -11.70
CA PRO A 561 22.64 18.54 -11.97
C PRO A 561 23.05 17.64 -10.78
N ALA A 562 22.56 17.90 -9.56
CA ALA A 562 22.76 17.01 -8.42
C ALA A 562 22.05 15.66 -8.56
N ILE A 563 20.96 15.58 -9.34
CA ILE A 563 20.16 14.35 -9.53
C ILE A 563 20.81 13.44 -10.57
N LEU A 564 21.47 14.02 -11.58
CA LEU A 564 22.15 13.31 -12.66
C LEU A 564 23.56 12.79 -12.29
N ARG A 565 23.85 12.67 -10.99
CA ARG A 565 25.15 12.18 -10.50
C ARG A 565 25.17 10.65 -10.45
N PRO A 566 26.33 10.01 -10.60
CA PRO A 566 26.49 8.57 -10.32
C PRO A 566 25.94 8.23 -8.94
N GLY A 567 25.22 7.11 -8.83
CA GLY A 567 24.48 6.70 -7.62
C GLY A 567 23.00 7.14 -7.59
N ARG A 568 22.58 7.99 -8.54
CA ARG A 568 21.22 8.56 -8.60
C ARG A 568 20.55 8.25 -9.95
N LEU A 569 20.24 9.26 -10.77
CA LEU A 569 19.89 9.05 -12.18
C LEU A 569 21.17 9.09 -13.02
N ASP A 570 21.96 8.03 -12.94
CA ASP A 570 23.26 7.92 -13.60
C ASP A 570 23.13 7.65 -15.12
N LYS A 571 22.17 6.84 -15.52
CA LYS A 571 21.87 6.51 -16.92
C LYS A 571 20.77 7.42 -17.48
N THR A 572 21.12 8.24 -18.47
CA THR A 572 20.19 9.20 -19.10
C THR A 572 19.77 8.74 -20.50
N LEU A 573 18.47 8.51 -20.70
CA LEU A 573 17.92 7.99 -21.96
C LEU A 573 17.19 9.10 -22.74
N TYR A 574 17.77 9.51 -23.85
CA TYR A 574 17.16 10.45 -24.79
C TYR A 574 16.11 9.79 -25.70
N VAL A 575 14.97 10.48 -25.83
CA VAL A 575 13.82 10.14 -26.66
C VAL A 575 13.59 11.31 -27.62
N GLY A 576 13.71 11.06 -28.91
CA GLY A 576 13.47 12.03 -29.99
C GLY A 576 12.25 11.68 -30.85
N LEU A 577 12.27 12.06 -32.12
CA LEU A 577 11.19 11.76 -33.09
C LEU A 577 11.37 10.37 -33.74
N PRO A 578 10.28 9.65 -34.06
CA PRO A 578 10.37 8.33 -34.69
C PRO A 578 10.82 8.41 -36.17
N PRO A 579 11.84 7.63 -36.60
CA PRO A 579 12.18 7.47 -38.02
C PRO A 579 11.06 6.74 -38.80
N PRO A 580 11.09 6.76 -40.14
CA PRO A 580 10.06 6.14 -40.99
C PRO A 580 9.70 4.67 -40.63
N ALA A 581 10.72 3.83 -40.37
CA ALA A 581 10.50 2.43 -39.98
C ALA A 581 9.78 2.30 -38.63
N ASP A 582 10.11 3.16 -37.65
CA ASP A 582 9.44 3.19 -36.35
C ASP A 582 8.01 3.71 -36.49
N ARG A 583 7.78 4.73 -37.32
CA ARG A 583 6.43 5.22 -37.65
C ARG A 583 5.56 4.11 -38.23
N HIS A 584 6.12 3.27 -39.10
CA HIS A 584 5.40 2.12 -39.66
C HIS A 584 5.01 1.12 -38.56
N ALA A 585 5.94 0.76 -37.68
CA ALA A 585 5.65 -0.13 -36.55
C ALA A 585 4.62 0.46 -35.58
N ILE A 586 4.71 1.76 -35.28
CA ILE A 586 3.73 2.49 -34.45
C ILE A 586 2.33 2.46 -35.10
N LEU A 587 2.22 2.74 -36.40
CA LEU A 587 0.96 2.69 -37.13
C LEU A 587 0.36 1.28 -37.14
N LEU A 588 1.18 0.24 -37.36
CA LEU A 588 0.75 -1.16 -37.27
C LEU A 588 0.23 -1.51 -35.87
N THR A 589 0.91 -1.09 -34.80
CA THR A 589 0.50 -1.35 -33.42
C THR A 589 -0.80 -0.63 -33.07
N ILE A 590 -0.89 0.68 -33.34
CA ILE A 590 -2.07 1.50 -33.04
C ILE A 590 -3.31 0.99 -33.79
N THR A 591 -3.16 0.64 -35.08
CA THR A 591 -4.28 0.15 -35.91
C THR A 591 -4.57 -1.34 -35.72
N LYS A 592 -3.76 -2.06 -34.93
CA LYS A 592 -3.72 -3.54 -34.84
C LYS A 592 -3.72 -4.18 -36.24
N GLY A 593 -2.77 -3.77 -37.08
CA GLY A 593 -2.63 -4.22 -38.46
C GLY A 593 -3.80 -3.82 -39.37
N GLY A 594 -4.38 -2.63 -39.17
CA GLY A 594 -5.54 -2.16 -39.92
C GLY A 594 -6.88 -2.82 -39.56
N SER A 595 -6.98 -3.48 -38.39
CA SER A 595 -8.22 -4.08 -37.91
C SER A 595 -9.05 -3.14 -37.02
N LYS A 596 -8.42 -2.16 -36.36
CA LYS A 596 -9.07 -1.16 -35.49
C LYS A 596 -8.35 0.20 -35.57
N PRO A 597 -8.84 1.17 -36.37
CA PRO A 597 -10.01 1.09 -37.26
C PRO A 597 -9.78 0.12 -38.42
N GLN A 598 -10.87 -0.39 -39.01
CA GLN A 598 -10.78 -1.06 -40.31
C GLN A 598 -10.34 -0.05 -41.38
N LEU A 599 -9.32 -0.42 -42.15
CA LEU A 599 -8.78 0.39 -43.24
C LEU A 599 -9.29 -0.14 -44.59
N GLU A 600 -9.51 0.77 -45.55
CA GLU A 600 -9.78 0.38 -46.95
C GLU A 600 -8.50 -0.09 -47.65
N GLN A 601 -8.65 -0.79 -48.78
CA GLN A 601 -7.55 -1.46 -49.49
C GLN A 601 -6.54 -0.49 -50.14
N ASP A 602 -6.89 0.80 -50.25
CA ASP A 602 -6.05 1.88 -50.74
C ASP A 602 -5.15 2.50 -49.64
N VAL A 603 -5.37 2.17 -48.37
CA VAL A 603 -4.59 2.72 -47.24
C VAL A 603 -3.34 1.88 -46.95
N CYS A 604 -2.23 2.22 -47.58
CA CYS A 604 -0.93 1.62 -47.29
C CYS A 604 -0.23 2.30 -46.08
N LEU A 605 -0.16 1.62 -44.93
CA LEU A 605 0.51 2.13 -43.73
C LEU A 605 2.01 2.32 -43.89
N GLU A 606 2.66 1.51 -44.74
CA GLU A 606 4.09 1.64 -45.04
C GLU A 606 4.36 2.91 -45.88
N GLU A 607 3.57 3.17 -46.92
CA GLU A 607 3.70 4.41 -47.71
C GLU A 607 3.45 5.65 -46.85
N ILE A 608 2.42 5.63 -45.99
CA ILE A 608 2.14 6.73 -45.04
C ILE A 608 3.30 6.95 -44.07
N ALA A 609 3.90 5.88 -43.54
CA ALA A 609 5.01 5.99 -42.61
C ALA A 609 6.28 6.59 -43.24
N PHE A 610 6.55 6.27 -44.51
CA PHE A 610 7.70 6.76 -45.27
C PHE A 610 7.46 8.06 -46.02
N ASP A 611 6.23 8.60 -46.02
CA ASP A 611 5.91 9.90 -46.61
C ASP A 611 6.59 11.05 -45.84
N GLU A 612 7.24 11.96 -46.58
CA GLU A 612 7.87 13.17 -46.03
C GLU A 612 6.87 14.08 -45.30
N ARG A 613 5.58 14.04 -45.67
CA ARG A 613 4.50 14.78 -44.99
C ARG A 613 4.25 14.29 -43.56
N CYS A 614 4.69 13.07 -43.23
CA CYS A 614 4.62 12.48 -41.89
C CYS A 614 5.92 12.62 -41.10
N ASP A 615 6.92 13.35 -41.60
CA ASP A 615 8.08 13.73 -40.78
C ASP A 615 7.68 14.70 -39.65
N CYS A 616 8.36 14.57 -38.52
CA CYS A 616 8.07 15.24 -37.25
C CYS A 616 6.76 14.83 -36.54
N PHE A 617 6.01 13.83 -37.04
CA PHE A 617 4.90 13.25 -36.29
C PHE A 617 5.46 12.41 -35.11
N THR A 618 4.84 12.51 -33.94
CA THR A 618 5.27 11.94 -32.65
C THR A 618 4.48 10.71 -32.25
#